data_AF-A0A8T1SE15-F1
#
_entry.id   AF-A0A8T1SE15-F1
#
_cell.length_a   1.000
_cell.length_b   1.000
_cell.length_c   1.000
_cell.angle_alpha   90.00
_cell.angle_beta   90.00
_cell.angle_gamma   90.00
#
_symmetry.space_group_name_H-M   'P 1'
#
loop_
_entity.id
_entity.type
_entity.pdbx_description
1 polymer ?
#
loop_
_entity_poly.entity_id
_entity_poly.type
_entity_poly.pdbx_seq_one_letter_code
_entity_poly.pdbx_strand_id
1 'polypeptide(L)'
;KILRQACILYRKEIMKMTEKGDVVEREPGKFTEIKLCIDPFRYITLASVCMAMYRFMFLEPNMIALLPPDNCHRQKKRYSTPSIQWLYISHKENIQIRHALQGGELQVGPYFSDGYADGVRTAFEFNGCFFHGCLTCYCEKTQNPMTGTSLGFFITRRSSR
;
A
#
# COMPACT_ATOMS: atom_id res chain seq x y z
N LYS A 1 0.42 25.13 -26.65
CA LYS A 1 1.70 24.76 -27.32
C LYS A 1 2.92 24.81 -26.37
N ILE A 2 2.97 25.75 -25.43
CA ILE A 2 4.11 25.94 -24.49
C ILE A 2 4.39 24.71 -23.61
N LEU A 3 3.35 24.11 -22.99
CA LEU A 3 3.53 22.98 -22.07
C LEU A 3 4.20 21.77 -22.75
N ARG A 4 3.76 21.41 -23.95
CA ARG A 4 4.36 20.29 -24.71
C ARG A 4 5.84 20.55 -24.99
N GLN A 5 6.20 21.78 -25.35
CA GLN A 5 7.58 22.15 -25.60
C GLN A 5 8.43 22.07 -24.32
N ALA A 6 7.90 22.55 -23.20
CA ALA A 6 8.55 22.45 -21.90
C ALA A 6 8.79 20.98 -21.50
N CYS A 7 7.80 20.10 -21.69
CA CYS A 7 7.92 18.67 -21.43
C CYS A 7 8.99 18.00 -22.32
N ILE A 8 9.07 18.37 -23.59
CA ILE A 8 10.09 17.85 -24.51
C ILE A 8 11.49 18.27 -24.06
N LEU A 9 11.67 19.55 -23.70
CA LEU A 9 12.94 20.07 -23.20
C LEU A 9 13.34 19.41 -21.88
N TYR A 10 12.40 19.28 -20.94
CA TYR A 10 12.62 18.59 -19.67
C TYR A 10 13.09 17.14 -19.90
N ARG A 11 12.38 16.36 -20.73
CA ARG A 11 12.78 14.99 -21.04
C ARG A 11 14.18 14.92 -21.65
N LYS A 12 14.46 15.79 -22.61
CA LYS A 12 15.76 15.84 -23.27
C LYS A 12 16.88 16.11 -22.27
N GLU A 13 16.69 17.06 -21.37
CA GLU A 13 17.69 17.42 -20.37
C GLU A 13 17.93 16.28 -19.37
N ILE A 14 16.85 15.66 -18.88
CA ILE A 14 16.94 14.53 -17.94
C ILE A 14 17.65 13.32 -18.58
N MET A 15 17.30 12.98 -19.83
CA MET A 15 17.94 11.86 -20.52
C MET A 15 19.41 12.13 -20.81
N LYS A 16 19.77 13.39 -21.13
CA LYS A 16 21.16 13.80 -21.37
C LYS A 16 22.00 13.75 -20.10
N MET A 17 21.50 14.26 -18.98
CA MET A 17 22.26 14.28 -17.73
C MET A 17 22.41 12.89 -17.08
N THR A 18 21.47 11.97 -17.36
CA THR A 18 21.49 10.59 -16.84
C THR A 18 22.08 9.60 -17.83
N GLU A 19 22.74 10.08 -18.88
CA GLU A 19 23.38 9.23 -19.87
C GLU A 19 24.62 8.55 -19.29
N LYS A 20 24.63 7.21 -19.28
CA LYS A 20 25.77 6.39 -18.89
C LYS A 20 26.02 5.30 -19.93
N GLY A 21 27.26 5.17 -20.37
CA GLY A 21 27.69 4.01 -21.16
C GLY A 21 27.84 2.80 -20.25
N ASP A 22 27.27 1.68 -20.65
CA ASP A 22 27.43 0.40 -19.98
C ASP A 22 27.73 -0.69 -21.02
N VAL A 23 28.40 -1.75 -20.62
CA VAL A 23 28.80 -2.83 -21.51
C VAL A 23 28.05 -4.08 -21.12
N VAL A 24 27.16 -4.53 -21.99
CA VAL A 24 26.37 -5.74 -21.76
C VAL A 24 26.83 -6.85 -22.68
N GLU A 25 27.16 -7.99 -22.08
CA GLU A 25 27.39 -9.24 -22.78
C GLU A 25 26.04 -9.83 -23.20
N ARG A 26 25.80 -9.92 -24.52
CA ARG A 26 24.56 -10.52 -25.06
C ARG A 26 24.74 -11.99 -25.44
N GLU A 27 25.95 -12.35 -25.82
CA GLU A 27 26.39 -13.69 -26.19
C GLU A 27 27.78 -13.92 -25.58
N PRO A 28 28.17 -15.17 -25.28
CA PRO A 28 29.48 -15.47 -24.72
C PRO A 28 30.60 -14.84 -25.54
N GLY A 29 31.34 -13.90 -24.95
CA GLY A 29 32.45 -13.19 -25.60
C GLY A 29 32.05 -12.04 -26.54
N LYS A 30 30.77 -11.66 -26.64
CA LYS A 30 30.29 -10.55 -27.47
C LYS A 30 29.68 -9.45 -26.60
N PHE A 31 30.52 -8.45 -26.34
CA PHE A 31 30.16 -7.26 -25.58
C PHE A 31 29.57 -6.21 -26.50
N THR A 32 28.42 -5.66 -26.11
CA THR A 32 27.79 -4.52 -26.79
C THR A 32 27.73 -3.34 -25.85
N GLU A 33 28.22 -2.18 -26.31
CA GLU A 33 28.00 -0.92 -25.61
C GLU A 33 26.52 -0.55 -25.71
N ILE A 34 25.90 -0.36 -24.56
CA ILE A 34 24.56 0.18 -24.44
C ILE A 34 24.63 1.53 -23.75
N LYS A 35 23.79 2.44 -24.22
CA LYS A 35 23.61 3.75 -23.60
C LYS A 35 22.38 3.69 -22.71
N LEU A 36 22.61 3.73 -21.41
CA LEU A 36 21.55 3.68 -20.42
C LEU A 36 21.23 5.12 -19.95
N CYS A 37 19.94 5.44 -19.86
CA CYS A 37 19.48 6.74 -19.35
C CYS A 37 18.09 6.60 -18.75
N ILE A 38 17.70 7.58 -17.94
CA ILE A 38 16.39 7.64 -17.31
C ILE A 38 15.44 8.49 -18.15
N ASP A 39 14.30 7.91 -18.52
CA ASP A 39 13.18 8.66 -19.09
C ASP A 39 12.24 9.14 -17.97
N PRO A 40 12.13 10.45 -17.71
CA PRO A 40 11.31 10.97 -16.62
C PRO A 40 9.82 10.66 -16.78
N PHE A 41 9.33 10.44 -18.01
CA PHE A 41 7.92 10.14 -18.25
C PHE A 41 7.53 8.68 -18.00
N ARG A 42 8.48 7.83 -17.61
CA ARG A 42 8.18 6.49 -17.06
C ARG A 42 7.69 6.54 -15.61
N TYR A 43 7.75 7.71 -14.98
CA TYR A 43 7.40 7.91 -13.58
C TYR A 43 6.24 8.90 -13.46
N ILE A 44 5.31 8.61 -12.55
CA ILE A 44 4.06 9.38 -12.41
C ILE A 44 4.31 10.71 -11.66
N THR A 45 5.31 10.77 -10.78
CA THR A 45 5.56 11.94 -9.92
C THR A 45 6.99 12.44 -10.04
N LEU A 46 7.21 13.75 -9.86
CA LEU A 46 8.55 14.34 -9.85
C LEU A 46 9.46 13.68 -8.81
N ALA A 47 8.94 13.38 -7.61
CA ALA A 47 9.69 12.70 -6.56
C ALA A 47 10.21 11.32 -7.00
N SER A 48 9.41 10.57 -7.77
CA SER A 48 9.83 9.26 -8.29
C SER A 48 10.89 9.37 -9.38
N VAL A 49 10.87 10.42 -10.21
CA VAL A 49 11.98 10.76 -11.13
C VAL A 49 13.26 11.08 -10.34
N CYS A 50 13.19 11.97 -9.35
CA CYS A 50 14.34 12.34 -8.53
C CYS A 50 14.96 11.12 -7.84
N MET A 51 14.13 10.22 -7.28
CA MET A 51 14.61 8.99 -6.66
C MET A 51 15.19 7.98 -7.66
N ALA A 52 14.65 7.90 -8.88
CA ALA A 52 15.26 7.09 -9.93
C ALA A 52 16.65 7.63 -10.30
N MET A 53 16.76 8.94 -10.51
CA MET A 53 18.04 9.60 -10.81
C MET A 53 19.05 9.40 -9.69
N TYR A 54 18.64 9.60 -8.44
CA TYR A 54 19.50 9.40 -7.27
C TYR A 54 20.09 7.98 -7.25
N ARG A 55 19.23 6.98 -7.38
CA ARG A 55 19.63 5.56 -7.40
C ARG A 55 20.52 5.20 -8.58
N PHE A 56 20.33 5.84 -9.73
CA PHE A 56 21.06 5.52 -10.94
C PHE A 56 22.44 6.19 -11.01
N MET A 57 22.54 7.43 -10.52
CA MET A 57 23.74 8.24 -10.66
C MET A 57 24.64 8.24 -9.42
N PHE A 58 24.07 8.11 -8.22
CA PHE A 58 24.79 8.39 -6.97
C PHE A 58 24.80 7.22 -5.97
N LEU A 59 23.97 6.20 -6.17
CA LEU A 59 23.93 5.05 -5.26
C LEU A 59 24.95 4.00 -5.69
N GLU A 60 25.90 3.72 -4.81
CA GLU A 60 26.89 2.66 -5.04
C GLU A 60 26.24 1.27 -5.04
N PRO A 61 26.75 0.31 -5.83
CA PRO A 61 26.30 -1.07 -5.79
C PRO A 61 26.38 -1.64 -4.37
N ASN A 62 25.38 -2.44 -3.98
CA ASN A 62 25.31 -3.11 -2.67
C ASN A 62 25.16 -2.19 -1.44
N MET A 63 24.76 -0.92 -1.64
CA MET A 63 24.32 -0.07 -0.53
C MET A 63 22.92 -0.48 -0.04
N ILE A 64 22.83 -0.93 1.21
CA ILE A 64 21.57 -1.17 1.90
C ILE A 64 20.99 0.18 2.31
N ALA A 65 19.70 0.42 2.00
CA ALA A 65 19.02 1.63 2.47
C ALA A 65 18.99 1.62 4.01
N LEU A 66 19.51 2.68 4.63
CA LEU A 66 19.34 2.90 6.07
C LEU A 66 17.86 3.11 6.34
N LEU A 67 17.22 2.14 6.99
CA LEU A 67 15.88 2.35 7.52
C LEU A 67 15.96 3.41 8.63
N PRO A 68 15.06 4.41 8.66
CA PRO A 68 15.00 5.30 9.80
C PRO A 68 14.81 4.48 11.09
N PRO A 69 15.52 4.83 12.19
CA PRO A 69 15.44 4.09 13.46
C PRO A 69 14.00 3.96 13.95
N ASP A 70 13.25 5.04 13.74
CA ASP A 70 11.82 5.15 13.91
C ASP A 70 11.16 4.43 12.73
N ASN A 71 10.84 3.16 12.96
CA ASN A 71 10.02 2.29 12.12
C ASN A 71 8.72 2.99 11.66
N CYS A 72 8.78 3.93 10.73
CA CYS A 72 7.66 4.74 10.26
C CYS A 72 6.56 3.88 9.61
N HIS A 73 6.91 2.66 9.20
CA HIS A 73 5.97 1.64 8.74
C HIS A 73 5.07 1.06 9.84
N ARG A 74 5.48 1.09 11.12
CA ARG A 74 4.68 0.60 12.25
C ARG A 74 3.64 1.60 12.76
N GLN A 75 3.71 2.88 12.38
CA GLN A 75 2.87 3.91 13.00
C GLN A 75 1.42 3.95 12.49
N LYS A 76 1.09 3.28 11.38
CA LYS A 76 -0.29 3.23 10.87
C LYS A 76 -0.78 1.81 10.79
N LYS A 77 -1.39 1.37 11.88
CA LYS A 77 -2.23 0.17 11.86
C LYS A 77 -3.31 0.36 10.80
N ARG A 78 -3.43 -0.61 9.89
CA ARG A 78 -4.35 -0.52 8.76
C ARG A 78 -5.77 -0.80 9.24
N TYR A 79 -6.69 0.08 8.85
CA TYR A 79 -8.13 -0.12 8.98
C TYR A 79 -8.76 -0.05 7.58
N SER A 80 -10.00 -0.53 7.45
CA SER A 80 -10.73 -0.46 6.17
C SER A 80 -11.56 0.83 6.09
N THR A 81 -11.64 1.46 4.91
CA THR A 81 -12.54 2.62 4.73
C THR A 81 -14.01 2.28 5.03
N PRO A 82 -14.55 1.13 4.61
CA PRO A 82 -15.92 0.74 4.95
C PRO A 82 -16.16 0.57 6.46
N SER A 83 -15.20 0.03 7.23
CA SER A 83 -15.36 -0.12 8.67
C SER A 83 -15.48 1.23 9.37
N ILE A 84 -14.65 2.22 8.99
CA ILE A 84 -14.74 3.58 9.52
C ILE A 84 -16.07 4.25 9.16
N GLN A 85 -16.51 4.10 7.91
CA GLN A 85 -17.79 4.66 7.47
C GLN A 85 -18.96 4.06 8.25
N TRP A 86 -18.94 2.75 8.51
CA TRP A 86 -19.95 2.09 9.31
C TRP A 86 -19.95 2.58 10.77
N LEU A 87 -18.77 2.79 11.36
CA LEU A 87 -18.61 3.33 12.71
C LEU A 87 -19.05 4.80 12.86
N TYR A 88 -19.35 5.49 11.75
CA TYR A 88 -19.99 6.81 11.78
C TYR A 88 -21.40 6.78 12.40
N ILE A 89 -21.96 5.59 12.67
CA ILE A 89 -23.14 5.41 13.54
C ILE A 89 -22.97 6.13 14.90
N SER A 90 -21.74 6.32 15.37
CA SER A 90 -21.40 7.16 16.54
C SER A 90 -22.10 8.53 16.51
N HIS A 91 -22.09 9.20 15.35
CA HIS A 91 -22.71 10.51 15.18
C HIS A 91 -24.24 10.45 15.13
N LYS A 92 -24.79 9.39 14.54
CA LYS A 92 -26.24 9.21 14.42
C LYS A 92 -26.89 8.90 15.77
N GLU A 93 -26.28 7.99 16.52
CA GLU A 93 -26.79 7.52 17.81
C GLU A 93 -26.23 8.32 18.99
N ASN A 94 -25.40 9.34 18.72
CA ASN A 94 -24.70 10.17 19.70
C ASN A 94 -23.89 9.36 20.73
N ILE A 95 -23.26 8.28 20.26
CA ILE A 95 -22.41 7.40 21.06
C ILE A 95 -20.96 7.72 20.74
N GLN A 96 -20.15 8.03 21.75
CA GLN A 96 -18.71 8.22 21.57
C GLN A 96 -18.04 6.86 21.39
N ILE A 97 -17.64 6.56 20.15
CA ILE A 97 -16.96 5.32 19.79
C ILE A 97 -15.50 5.65 19.50
N ARG A 98 -14.59 4.99 20.22
CA ARG A 98 -13.15 5.03 19.95
C ARG A 98 -12.81 4.05 18.84
N HIS A 99 -12.09 4.50 17.83
CA HIS A 99 -11.66 3.69 16.69
C HIS A 99 -10.36 4.24 16.09
N ALA A 100 -9.85 3.63 15.02
CA ALA A 100 -8.53 3.96 14.46
C ALA A 100 -8.30 5.45 14.10
N LEU A 101 -9.37 6.22 13.83
CA LEU A 101 -9.30 7.66 13.54
C LEU A 101 -9.73 8.55 14.70
N GLN A 102 -10.29 7.98 15.76
CA GLN A 102 -10.83 8.71 16.90
C GLN A 102 -10.41 8.01 18.20
N GLY A 103 -9.31 8.46 18.81
CA GLY A 103 -8.85 7.92 20.10
C GLY A 103 -8.20 6.54 20.06
N GLY A 104 -8.03 5.94 18.87
CA GLY A 104 -7.40 4.63 18.66
C GLY A 104 -8.32 3.44 18.92
N GLU A 105 -7.94 2.28 18.41
CA GLU A 105 -8.62 1.00 18.65
C GLU A 105 -8.33 0.49 20.07
N LEU A 106 -9.33 -0.10 20.72
CA LEU A 106 -9.15 -0.75 22.02
C LEU A 106 -8.47 -2.10 21.84
N GLN A 107 -7.36 -2.32 22.56
CA GLN A 107 -6.72 -3.63 22.65
C GLN A 107 -7.35 -4.47 23.76
N VAL A 108 -7.82 -5.67 23.41
CA VAL A 108 -8.36 -6.68 24.33
C VAL A 108 -7.54 -7.96 24.17
N GLY A 109 -6.61 -8.18 25.09
CA GLY A 109 -5.63 -9.26 24.99
C GLY A 109 -4.76 -9.12 23.73
N PRO A 110 -4.66 -10.15 22.87
CA PRO A 110 -3.91 -10.06 21.62
C PRO A 110 -4.69 -9.39 20.48
N TYR A 111 -5.99 -9.13 20.66
CA TYR A 111 -6.86 -8.60 19.61
C TYR A 111 -7.14 -7.12 19.81
N PHE A 112 -7.58 -6.48 18.74
CA PHE A 112 -8.03 -5.10 18.77
C PHE A 112 -9.41 -5.00 18.16
N SER A 113 -10.29 -4.27 18.82
CA SER A 113 -11.64 -4.02 18.33
C SER A 113 -11.65 -2.85 17.34
N ASP A 114 -12.43 -2.97 16.26
CA ASP A 114 -12.57 -1.90 15.27
C ASP A 114 -13.16 -0.62 15.87
N GLY A 115 -14.08 -0.76 16.84
CA GLY A 115 -14.65 0.35 17.59
C GLY A 115 -15.07 -0.03 19.00
N TYR A 116 -14.88 0.86 19.98
CA TYR A 116 -15.32 0.64 21.37
C TYR A 116 -15.98 1.87 21.97
N ALA A 117 -17.17 1.69 22.54
CA ALA A 117 -17.89 2.75 23.26
C ALA A 117 -17.73 2.57 24.77
N ASP A 118 -16.90 3.41 25.40
CA ASP A 118 -16.62 3.35 26.85
C ASP A 118 -17.89 3.52 27.70
N GLY A 119 -18.79 4.43 27.29
CA GLY A 119 -20.00 4.75 28.05
C GLY A 119 -21.03 3.62 28.10
N VAL A 120 -21.13 2.83 27.04
CA VAL A 120 -22.09 1.71 26.92
C VAL A 120 -21.39 0.34 27.09
N ARG A 121 -20.06 0.33 27.19
CA ARG A 121 -19.20 -0.87 27.23
C ARG A 121 -19.49 -1.84 26.09
N THR A 122 -19.66 -1.31 24.89
CA THR A 122 -19.98 -2.09 23.69
C THR A 122 -18.80 -2.08 22.72
N ALA A 123 -18.37 -3.28 22.31
CA ALA A 123 -17.39 -3.46 21.24
C ALA A 123 -18.09 -3.63 19.90
N PHE A 124 -17.53 -3.01 18.87
CA PHE A 124 -18.00 -3.05 17.49
C PHE A 124 -16.92 -3.72 16.65
N GLU A 125 -17.31 -4.75 15.89
CA GLU A 125 -16.42 -5.49 15.00
C GLU A 125 -17.01 -5.49 13.59
N PHE A 126 -16.28 -4.87 12.66
CA PHE A 126 -16.69 -4.78 11.28
C PHE A 126 -16.21 -6.01 10.51
N ASN A 127 -17.18 -6.66 9.90
CA ASN A 127 -17.05 -8.05 9.50
C ASN A 127 -17.17 -8.15 7.96
N GLY A 128 -16.18 -7.57 7.27
CA GLY A 128 -16.21 -7.36 5.81
C GLY A 128 -16.48 -8.63 4.99
N CYS A 129 -17.47 -8.57 4.09
CA CYS A 129 -17.99 -9.73 3.34
C CYS A 129 -16.90 -10.54 2.63
N PHE A 130 -15.93 -9.87 2.00
CA PHE A 130 -14.87 -10.52 1.23
C PHE A 130 -13.91 -11.33 2.12
N PHE A 131 -13.56 -10.81 3.30
CA PHE A 131 -12.57 -11.42 4.19
C PHE A 131 -13.16 -12.43 5.15
N HIS A 132 -14.46 -12.33 5.43
CA HIS A 132 -15.11 -13.18 6.41
C HIS A 132 -16.20 -14.10 5.84
N GLY A 133 -16.45 -14.04 4.53
CA GLY A 133 -17.53 -14.78 3.89
C GLY A 133 -18.90 -14.20 4.24
N CYS A 134 -19.66 -13.84 3.20
CA CYS A 134 -21.05 -13.42 3.34
C CYS A 134 -21.90 -14.25 2.39
N LEU A 135 -22.84 -15.02 2.93
CA LEU A 135 -23.74 -15.89 2.15
C LEU A 135 -24.69 -15.11 1.24
N THR A 136 -24.94 -13.83 1.55
CA THR A 136 -25.76 -12.95 0.71
C THR A 136 -24.97 -12.44 -0.51
N CYS A 137 -23.68 -12.17 -0.33
CA CYS A 137 -22.84 -11.59 -1.39
C CYS A 137 -22.13 -12.65 -2.24
N TYR A 138 -21.88 -13.84 -1.68
CA TYR A 138 -21.06 -14.87 -2.30
C TYR A 138 -21.61 -16.27 -2.03
N CYS A 139 -21.42 -17.19 -2.99
CA CYS A 139 -21.70 -18.59 -2.78
C CYS A 139 -20.63 -19.23 -1.88
N GLU A 140 -20.98 -20.23 -1.07
CA GLU A 140 -20.03 -20.96 -0.23
C GLU A 140 -18.85 -21.54 -1.02
N LYS A 141 -19.10 -21.94 -2.26
CA LYS A 141 -18.10 -22.52 -3.18
C LYS A 141 -17.23 -21.47 -3.87
N THR A 142 -17.57 -20.19 -3.76
CA THR A 142 -16.77 -19.11 -4.34
C THR A 142 -15.38 -19.10 -3.70
N GLN A 143 -14.34 -19.12 -4.53
CA GLN A 143 -12.96 -19.05 -4.04
C GLN A 143 -12.55 -17.60 -3.77
N ASN A 144 -11.87 -17.38 -2.66
CA ASN A 144 -11.23 -16.10 -2.38
C ASN A 144 -9.86 -16.04 -3.08
N PRO A 145 -9.66 -15.13 -4.04
CA PRO A 145 -8.42 -15.08 -4.83
C PRO A 145 -7.19 -14.69 -4.01
N MET A 146 -7.35 -14.13 -2.80
CA MET A 146 -6.23 -13.77 -1.93
C MET A 146 -5.74 -14.93 -1.06
N THR A 147 -6.61 -15.88 -0.73
CA THR A 147 -6.30 -16.96 0.21
C THR A 147 -6.34 -18.35 -0.43
N GLY A 148 -6.94 -18.47 -1.62
CA GLY A 148 -7.12 -19.75 -2.30
C GLY A 148 -8.15 -20.67 -1.65
N THR A 149 -8.79 -20.25 -0.55
CA THR A 149 -9.81 -21.02 0.16
C THR A 149 -11.22 -20.61 -0.26
N SER A 150 -12.19 -21.49 -0.04
CA SER A 150 -13.60 -21.18 -0.28
C SER A 150 -14.13 -20.16 0.73
N LEU A 151 -15.05 -19.29 0.31
CA LEU A 151 -15.68 -18.32 1.22
C LEU A 151 -16.53 -19.01 2.30
N GLY A 152 -17.04 -20.21 2.01
CA GLY A 152 -17.67 -21.09 3.01
C GLY A 152 -16.75 -21.45 4.19
N PHE A 153 -15.44 -21.57 3.96
CA PHE A 153 -14.46 -21.87 5.01
C PHE A 153 -14.30 -20.73 6.03
N PHE A 154 -14.49 -19.47 5.63
CA PHE A 154 -14.43 -18.34 6.55
C PHE A 154 -15.64 -18.28 7.50
N ILE A 155 -16.78 -18.79 7.05
CA ILE A 155 -18.03 -18.78 7.81
C ILE A 155 -17.95 -19.74 9.01
N THR A 156 -17.44 -20.96 8.81
CA THR A 156 -17.34 -21.96 9.89
C THR A 156 -16.38 -21.54 11.02
N ARG A 157 -15.38 -20.70 10.72
CA ARG A 157 -14.46 -20.13 11.71
C ARG A 157 -15.06 -19.00 12.56
N ARG A 158 -16.19 -18.40 12.16
CA ARG A 158 -16.87 -17.38 12.97
C ARG A 158 -17.58 -17.96 14.19
N SER A 159 -18.19 -19.14 14.09
CA SER A 159 -18.94 -19.75 15.21
C SER A 159 -18.06 -20.28 16.36
N SER A 160 -16.74 -20.13 16.25
CA SER A 160 -15.74 -20.60 17.23
C SER A 160 -14.95 -19.47 17.90
N ARG A 161 -15.31 -18.21 17.65
CA ARG A 161 -14.81 -17.02 18.36
C ARG A 161 -15.94 -16.41 19.19
#